data_AF-A0A957I6E3-F1
#
_entry.id   AF-A0A957I6E3-F1
#
_cell.length_a   1.000
_cell.length_b   1.000
_cell.length_c   1.000
_cell.angle_alpha   90.00
_cell.angle_beta   90.00
_cell.angle_gamma   90.00
#
_symmetry.space_group_name_H-M   'P 1'
#
loop_
_entity.id
_entity.type
_entity.pdbx_description
1 polymer ?
#
loop_
_entity_poly.entity_id
_entity_poly.type
_entity_poly.pdbx_seq_one_letter_code
_entity_poly.pdbx_strand_id
1 'polypeptide(L)'
;ALAGQLGADVVGMTLCPEVWLAAELGVAYASLCLVTNFATGLWHLDPRRDFGAGVARRALPVLLAAAVELGARTAFMPASA
;
A
#
# COMPACT_ATOMS: atom_id res chain seq x y z
N ALA A 1 -14.79 6.94 10.30
CA ALA A 1 -14.87 5.49 10.60
C ALA A 1 -13.84 5.15 11.68
N LEU A 2 -14.07 4.12 12.49
CA LEU A 2 -13.22 3.72 13.64
C LEU A 2 -11.71 3.72 13.33
N ALA A 3 -11.30 3.18 12.18
CA ALA A 3 -9.88 3.12 11.78
C ALA A 3 -9.24 4.52 11.61
N GLY A 4 -9.97 5.50 11.08
CA GLY A 4 -9.47 6.86 10.92
C GLY A 4 -9.29 7.60 12.25
N GLN A 5 -10.08 7.27 13.28
CA GLN A 5 -9.88 7.81 14.64
C GLN A 5 -8.61 7.26 15.30
N LEU A 6 -8.13 6.11 14.84
CA LEU A 6 -6.85 5.51 15.24
C LEU A 6 -5.67 5.98 14.37
N GLY A 7 -5.88 6.94 13.46
CA GLY A 7 -4.85 7.50 12.59
C GLY A 7 -4.56 6.70 11.31
N ALA A 8 -5.41 5.73 10.94
CA ALA A 8 -5.22 4.97 9.71
C ALA A 8 -5.84 5.67 8.49
N ASP A 9 -5.02 5.89 7.45
CA ASP A 9 -5.47 6.38 6.14
C ASP A 9 -5.97 5.26 5.21
N VAL A 10 -5.43 4.04 5.38
CA VAL A 10 -5.72 2.86 4.57
C VAL A 10 -5.90 1.64 5.46
N VAL A 11 -6.78 0.73 5.09
CA VAL A 11 -7.02 -0.53 5.79
C VAL A 11 -6.92 -1.70 4.83
N GLY A 12 -6.20 -2.75 5.24
CA GLY A 12 -5.99 -3.98 4.47
C GLY A 12 -5.69 -5.18 5.37
N MET A 13 -5.39 -6.35 4.79
CA MET A 13 -5.19 -7.60 5.54
C MET A 13 -3.73 -8.09 5.61
N THR A 14 -2.79 -7.41 4.95
CA THR A 14 -1.48 -7.96 4.55
C THR A 14 -0.29 -7.01 4.75
N LEU A 15 -0.39 -6.04 5.66
CA LEU A 15 0.72 -5.09 5.93
C LEU A 15 1.30 -5.19 7.36
N CYS A 16 0.50 -5.69 8.30
CA CYS A 16 0.87 -5.74 9.71
C CYS A 16 1.93 -6.83 10.02
N PRO A 17 1.80 -8.09 9.56
CA PRO A 17 2.82 -9.10 9.87
C PRO A 17 4.16 -8.83 9.16
N GLU A 18 4.14 -8.24 7.97
CA GLU A 18 5.31 -8.02 7.12
C GLU A 18 6.24 -6.93 7.68
N VAL A 19 5.69 -5.86 8.26
CA VAL A 19 6.53 -4.81 8.89
C VAL A 19 7.28 -5.34 10.11
N TRP A 20 6.65 -6.25 10.86
CA TRP A 20 7.28 -6.89 12.02
C TRP A 20 8.39 -7.84 11.58
N LEU A 21 8.12 -8.66 10.55
CA LEU A 21 9.13 -9.54 9.97
C LEU A 21 10.34 -8.76 9.43
N ALA A 22 10.12 -7.63 8.77
CA ALA A 22 11.21 -6.80 8.27
C ALA A 22 12.09 -6.23 9.41
N ALA A 23 11.45 -5.83 10.52
CA ALA A 23 12.16 -5.38 11.72
C ALA A 23 12.99 -6.51 12.35
N GLU A 24 12.44 -7.73 12.45
CA GLU A 24 13.17 -8.91 12.95
C GLU A 24 14.38 -9.27 12.09
N LEU A 25 14.26 -9.09 10.76
CA LEU A 25 15.33 -9.37 9.80
C LEU A 25 16.32 -8.20 9.62
N GLY A 26 16.05 -7.03 10.24
CA GLY A 26 16.88 -5.84 10.10
C GLY A 26 16.90 -5.26 8.68
N VAL A 27 15.83 -5.42 7.91
CA VAL A 27 15.73 -4.91 6.53
C VAL A 27 14.78 -3.71 6.45
N ALA A 28 15.11 -2.75 5.60
CA ALA A 28 14.23 -1.62 5.33
C ALA A 28 12.92 -2.10 4.68
N TYR A 29 11.79 -1.54 5.12
CA TYR A 29 10.47 -1.90 4.61
C TYR A 29 9.66 -0.65 4.26
N ALA A 30 9.00 -0.71 3.11
CA ALA A 30 7.99 0.24 2.69
C ALA A 30 6.90 -0.51 1.93
N SER A 31 5.66 -0.02 2.02
CA SER A 31 4.52 -0.59 1.30
C SER A 31 3.96 0.41 0.30
N LEU A 32 3.69 -0.08 -0.92
CA LEU A 32 2.97 0.64 -1.96
C LEU A 32 1.63 -0.05 -2.18
N CYS A 33 0.55 0.65 -1.85
CA CYS A 33 -0.79 0.09 -1.85
C CYS A 33 -1.67 0.69 -2.94
N LEU A 34 -2.49 -0.16 -3.57
CA LEU A 34 -3.60 0.28 -4.41
C LEU A 34 -4.88 0.35 -3.58
N VAL A 35 -5.46 1.55 -3.48
CA VAL A 35 -6.79 1.70 -2.90
C VAL A 35 -7.82 1.26 -3.95
N THR A 36 -8.27 0.02 -3.84
CA THR A 36 -9.29 -0.54 -4.73
C THR A 36 -10.70 -0.17 -4.29
N ASN A 37 -10.91 0.12 -3.00
CA ASN A 37 -12.19 0.52 -2.44
C ASN A 37 -11.99 1.41 -1.21
N PHE A 38 -12.99 2.24 -0.88
CA PHE A 38 -12.95 3.13 0.28
C PHE A 38 -13.27 2.44 1.63
N ALA A 39 -13.26 1.11 1.69
CA ALA A 39 -13.37 0.27 2.90
C ALA A 39 -14.56 0.55 3.86
N THR A 40 -15.48 1.46 3.55
CA THR A 40 -16.58 1.85 4.46
C THR A 40 -17.74 0.87 4.50
N GLY A 41 -17.65 -0.30 3.85
CA GLY A 41 -18.77 -1.23 3.73
C GLY A 41 -20.00 -0.63 3.03
N LEU A 42 -19.86 0.57 2.47
CA LEU A 42 -20.82 1.18 1.57
C LEU A 42 -20.59 0.56 0.19
N TRP A 43 -21.15 -0.64 0.02
CA TRP A 43 -21.29 -1.31 -1.26
C TRP A 43 -22.24 -0.51 -2.14
N HIS A 44 -21.82 0.68 -2.58
CA HIS A 44 -22.46 1.30 -3.71
C HIS A 44 -21.93 0.57 -4.94
N LEU A 45 -22.78 -0.28 -5.50
CA LEU A 45 -22.71 -0.71 -6.90
C LEU A 45 -22.88 0.54 -7.78
N ASP A 46 -21.95 1.50 -7.70
CA ASP A 46 -21.80 2.48 -8.76
C ASP A 46 -21.15 1.72 -9.92
N PRO A 47 -21.88 1.42 -11.01
CA PRO A 47 -21.33 0.69 -12.14
C PRO A 47 -20.19 1.45 -12.84
N ARG A 48 -19.97 2.73 -12.50
CA ARG A 48 -18.82 3.52 -12.96
C ARG A 48 -17.55 3.26 -12.15
N ARG A 49 -17.65 2.73 -10.91
CA ARG A 49 -16.46 2.33 -10.15
C ARG A 49 -16.04 0.95 -10.59
N ASP A 50 -14.89 0.90 -11.25
CA ASP A 50 -14.23 -0.36 -11.54
C ASP A 50 -13.60 -0.93 -10.26
N PHE A 51 -13.74 -2.24 -10.06
CA PHE A 51 -13.20 -2.99 -8.94
C PHE A 51 -12.57 -4.29 -9.45
N GLY A 52 -11.54 -4.78 -8.76
CA GLY A 52 -10.88 -6.04 -9.10
C GLY A 52 -9.74 -5.89 -10.11
N ALA A 53 -9.52 -6.92 -10.93
CA ALA A 53 -8.30 -7.06 -11.74
C ALA A 53 -8.09 -5.94 -12.77
N GLY A 54 -9.16 -5.31 -13.26
CA GLY A 54 -9.07 -4.19 -14.20
C GLY A 54 -8.38 -2.96 -13.60
N VAL A 55 -8.72 -2.63 -12.34
CA VAL A 55 -8.06 -1.56 -11.58
C VAL A 55 -6.58 -1.88 -11.38
N ALA A 56 -6.27 -3.13 -10.99
CA ALA A 56 -4.88 -3.56 -10.80
C ALA A 56 -4.07 -3.43 -12.10
N ARG A 57 -4.61 -3.85 -13.25
CA ARG A 57 -3.92 -3.71 -14.54
C ARG A 57 -3.58 -2.26 -14.88
N ARG A 58 -4.44 -1.30 -14.54
CA ARG A 58 -4.20 0.12 -14.79
C ARG A 58 -3.24 0.76 -13.79
N ALA A 59 -3.31 0.37 -12.52
CA ALA A 59 -2.52 0.99 -11.47
C ALA A 59 -1.15 0.35 -11.26
N LEU A 60 -0.98 -0.94 -11.58
CA LEU A 60 0.28 -1.66 -11.41
C LEU A 60 1.47 -0.97 -12.10
N PRO A 61 1.37 -0.49 -13.36
CA PRO A 61 2.47 0.26 -13.99
C PRO A 61 2.88 1.50 -13.19
N VAL A 62 1.93 2.21 -12.59
CA VAL A 62 2.20 3.40 -11.76
C VAL A 62 2.89 3.00 -10.46
N LEU A 63 2.42 1.93 -9.81
CA LEU A 63 3.07 1.40 -8.60
C LEU A 63 4.50 0.92 -8.88
N LEU A 64 4.73 0.26 -10.01
CA LEU A 64 6.07 -0.19 -10.40
C LEU A 64 6.99 0.98 -10.72
N ALA A 65 6.50 2.01 -11.42
CA ALA A 65 7.27 3.23 -11.67
C ALA A 65 7.67 3.93 -10.36
N ALA A 66 6.71 4.06 -9.42
CA ALA A 66 6.98 4.62 -8.10
C ALA A 66 7.99 3.77 -7.30
N ALA A 67 7.88 2.44 -7.35
CA ALA A 67 8.81 1.53 -6.69
C ALA A 67 10.24 1.68 -7.24
N VAL A 68 10.40 1.78 -8.56
CA VAL A 68 11.70 1.99 -9.21
C VAL A 68 12.30 3.34 -8.80
N GLU A 69 11.49 4.41 -8.82
CA GLU A 69 11.93 5.74 -8.41
C GLU A 69 12.34 5.78 -6.93
N LEU A 70 11.56 5.14 -6.05
CA LEU A 70 11.88 5.04 -4.63
C LEU A 70 13.15 4.21 -4.40
N GLY A 71 13.29 3.06 -5.07
CA GLY A 71 14.48 2.21 -4.98
C GLY A 71 15.76 2.94 -5.42
N ALA A 72 15.68 3.74 -6.48
CA ALA A 72 16.79 4.58 -6.92
C ALA A 72 17.19 5.65 -5.90
N ARG A 73 16.23 6.13 -5.08
CA ARG A 73 16.47 7.15 -4.04
C ARG A 73 16.91 6.55 -2.70
N THR A 74 16.42 5.38 -2.33
CA THR A 74 16.74 4.72 -1.06
C THR A 74 18.08 4.00 -1.07
N ALA A 75 18.62 3.64 -2.24
CA ALA A 75 20.00 3.15 -2.38
C ALA A 75 21.08 4.13 -1.86
N PHE A 76 20.70 5.38 -1.58
CA PHE A 76 21.59 6.42 -1.05
C PHE A 76 21.44 6.66 0.47
N MET A 77 20.47 6.05 1.15
CA MET A 77 20.29 6.25 2.60
C MET A 77 21.04 5.13 3.35
N PRO A 78 22.16 5.42 4.03
CA PRO A 78 22.85 4.40 4.82
C PRO A 78 21.88 3.90 5.90
N ALA A 79 21.87 2.58 6.12
CA ALA A 79 21.21 2.01 7.28
C ALA A 79 21.78 2.69 8.53
N SER A 80 21.02 3.61 9.12
CA SER A 80 21.39 4.19 10.40
C SER A 80 21.29 3.08 11.44
N ALA A 81 22.46 2.74 12.00
CA ALA A 81 22.62 1.84 13.14
C ALA A 81 21.85 2.32 14.37
#